data_AF-A0A538F972-F1
#
_entry.id   AF-A0A538F972-F1
#
_cell.length_a   1.000
_cell.length_b   1.000
_cell.length_c   1.000
_cell.angle_alpha   90.00
_cell.angle_beta   90.00
_cell.angle_gamma   90.00
#
_symmetry.space_group_name_H-M   'P 1'
#
loop_
_entity.id
_entity.type
_entity.pdbx_description
1 polymer ?
#
loop_
_entity_poly.entity_id
_entity_poly.type
_entity_poly.pdbx_seq_one_letter_code
_entity_poly.pdbx_strand_id
1 'polypeptide(L)'
;MRRRGPLTCIELVELVTDYFEGALSRRDRRRFKRHIAGCDGCTAYVEQMRVTMRLLGHLREDSLPPVARDALLHAFRDWKAATG
;
A
#
# COMPACT_ATOMS: atom_id res chain seq x y z
N MET A 1 -18.32 11.60 6.14
CA MET A 1 -19.45 10.80 5.59
C MET A 1 -19.21 10.52 4.10
N ARG A 2 -18.65 9.36 3.72
CA ARG A 2 -18.47 9.02 2.30
C ARG A 2 -19.78 8.49 1.71
N ARG A 3 -20.22 9.06 0.58
CA ARG A 3 -21.47 8.70 -0.13
C ARG A 3 -21.50 7.21 -0.50
N ARG A 4 -22.70 6.64 -0.59
CA ARG A 4 -22.90 5.19 -0.80
C ARG A 4 -22.72 4.69 -2.25
N GLY A 5 -22.43 5.58 -3.22
CA GLY A 5 -22.45 5.28 -4.67
C GLY A 5 -21.11 4.88 -5.30
N PRO A 6 -21.05 4.70 -6.64
CA PRO A 6 -19.80 4.55 -7.37
C PRO A 6 -18.84 5.70 -7.07
N LEU A 7 -17.53 5.42 -7.08
CA LEU A 7 -16.52 6.48 -6.92
C LEU A 7 -16.38 7.26 -8.23
N THR A 8 -16.18 8.56 -8.11
CA THR A 8 -15.60 9.36 -9.20
C THR A 8 -14.08 9.16 -9.26
N CYS A 9 -13.43 9.58 -10.34
CA CYS A 9 -11.97 9.54 -10.44
C CYS A 9 -11.30 10.35 -9.34
N ILE A 10 -11.85 11.52 -8.99
CA ILE A 10 -11.32 12.39 -7.93
C ILE A 10 -11.42 11.68 -6.57
N GLU A 11 -12.57 11.10 -6.24
CA GLU A 11 -12.74 10.35 -4.99
C GLU A 11 -11.83 9.11 -4.94
N LEU A 12 -11.51 8.49 -6.08
CA LEU A 12 -10.53 7.41 -6.13
C LEU A 12 -9.12 7.90 -5.83
N VAL A 13 -8.70 9.01 -6.44
CA VAL A 13 -7.38 9.61 -6.19
C VAL A 13 -7.22 9.97 -4.72
N GLU A 14 -8.25 10.54 -4.08
CA GLU A 14 -8.25 10.83 -2.64
C GLU A 14 -8.13 9.57 -1.75
N LEU A 15 -8.49 8.40 -2.27
CA LEU A 15 -8.45 7.13 -1.54
C LEU A 15 -7.19 6.31 -1.82
N VAL A 16 -6.32 6.77 -2.73
CA VAL A 16 -5.23 5.94 -3.25
C VAL A 16 -4.20 5.59 -2.18
N THR A 17 -3.89 6.52 -1.29
CA THR A 17 -2.94 6.30 -0.18
C THR A 17 -3.49 5.27 0.81
N ASP A 18 -4.71 5.49 1.31
CA ASP A 18 -5.39 4.54 2.20
C ASP A 18 -5.53 3.14 1.58
N TYR A 19 -5.68 3.07 0.24
CA TYR A 19 -5.72 1.79 -0.49
C TYR A 19 -4.38 1.05 -0.40
N PHE A 20 -3.26 1.76 -0.60
CA PHE A 20 -1.92 1.17 -0.53
C PHE A 20 -1.50 0.82 0.91
N GLU A 21 -1.92 1.63 1.88
CA GLU A 21 -1.66 1.39 3.31
C GLU A 21 -2.59 0.35 3.93
N GLY A 22 -3.62 -0.10 3.19
CA GLY A 22 -4.60 -1.06 3.70
C GLY A 22 -5.57 -0.48 4.72
N ALA A 23 -5.64 0.86 4.84
CA ALA A 23 -6.49 1.59 5.78
C ALA A 23 -7.96 1.70 5.32
N LEU A 24 -8.27 1.32 4.08
CA LEU A 24 -9.66 1.35 3.59
C LEU A 24 -10.56 0.37 4.32
N SER A 25 -11.77 0.84 4.64
CA SER A 25 -12.88 -0.04 5.01
C SER A 25 -13.11 -1.10 3.92
N ARG A 26 -13.57 -2.30 4.31
CA ARG A 26 -13.92 -3.37 3.34
C ARG A 26 -14.84 -2.88 2.23
N ARG A 27 -15.72 -1.93 2.56
CA ARG A 27 -16.69 -1.34 1.64
C ARG A 27 -16.00 -0.43 0.62
N ASP A 28 -15.16 0.48 1.07
CA ASP A 28 -14.47 1.41 0.17
C ASP A 28 -13.46 0.69 -0.69
N ARG A 29 -12.78 -0.34 -0.16
CA ARG A 29 -11.90 -1.20 -0.96
C ARG A 29 -12.62 -1.89 -2.11
N ARG A 30 -13.87 -2.34 -1.92
CA ARG A 30 -14.68 -2.91 -3.01
C ARG A 30 -15.06 -1.86 -4.05
N ARG A 31 -15.42 -0.65 -3.62
CA ARG A 31 -15.76 0.46 -4.53
C ARG A 31 -14.54 0.89 -5.35
N PHE A 32 -13.38 1.01 -4.72
CA PHE A 32 -12.10 1.31 -5.34
C PHE A 32 -11.76 0.30 -6.43
N LYS A 33 -11.78 -1.00 -6.09
CA LYS A 33 -11.53 -2.09 -7.05
C LYS A 33 -12.50 -2.10 -8.23
N ARG A 34 -13.78 -1.80 -7.98
CA ARG A 34 -14.79 -1.71 -9.04
C ARG A 34 -14.51 -0.54 -9.99
N HIS A 35 -14.09 0.61 -9.46
CA HIS A 35 -13.80 1.77 -10.28
C HIS A 35 -12.60 1.52 -11.20
N ILE A 36 -11.48 1.02 -10.68
CA ILE A 36 -10.30 0.74 -11.52
C ILE A 36 -10.61 -0.31 -12.61
N ALA A 37 -11.43 -1.32 -12.30
CA ALA A 37 -11.84 -2.33 -13.28
C ALA A 37 -12.66 -1.77 -14.47
N GLY A 38 -13.24 -0.57 -14.34
CA GLY A 38 -14.04 0.07 -15.38
C GLY A 38 -13.50 1.42 -15.87
N CYS A 39 -12.30 1.82 -15.44
CA CYS A 39 -11.70 3.10 -15.81
C CYS A 39 -10.20 2.93 -16.07
N ASP A 40 -9.83 2.95 -17.35
CA ASP A 40 -8.43 2.79 -17.79
C ASP A 40 -7.52 3.89 -17.24
N GLY A 41 -8.01 5.13 -17.16
CA GLY A 41 -7.25 6.26 -16.61
C GLY A 41 -6.89 6.06 -15.13
N CYS A 42 -7.83 5.58 -14.31
CA CYS A 42 -7.54 5.29 -12.91
C CYS A 42 -6.70 4.02 -12.72
N THR A 43 -6.82 3.04 -13.62
CA THR A 43 -5.91 1.88 -13.62
C THR A 43 -4.48 2.32 -13.90
N ALA A 44 -4.26 3.12 -14.94
CA ALA A 44 -2.94 3.68 -15.25
C ALA A 44 -2.39 4.52 -14.10
N TYR A 45 -3.22 5.39 -13.50
CA TYR A 45 -2.85 6.20 -12.35
C TYR A 45 -2.36 5.36 -11.16
N VAL A 46 -3.08 4.28 -10.82
CA VAL A 46 -2.70 3.38 -9.72
C VAL A 46 -1.36 2.68 -10.02
N GLU A 47 -1.13 2.24 -11.27
CA GLU A 47 0.16 1.67 -11.65
C GLU A 47 1.30 2.70 -11.56
N GLN A 48 1.06 3.94 -11.99
CA GLN A 48 2.05 5.03 -11.84
C GLN A 48 2.40 5.25 -10.37
N MET A 49 1.41 5.29 -9.47
CA MET A 49 1.67 5.42 -8.03
C MET A 49 2.48 4.26 -7.47
N ARG A 50 2.25 3.01 -7.93
CA ARG A 50 3.10 1.87 -7.53
C ARG A 50 4.55 2.04 -7.98
N VAL A 51 4.77 2.58 -9.18
CA VAL A 51 6.11 2.87 -9.68
C VAL A 51 6.77 3.96 -8.83
N THR A 52 6.06 5.06 -8.56
CA THR A 52 6.55 6.14 -7.70
C THR A 52 6.92 5.62 -6.31
N MET A 53 6.06 4.81 -5.68
CA MET A 53 6.35 4.18 -4.39
C MET A 53 7.57 3.27 -4.43
N ARG A 54 7.78 2.52 -5.52
CA ARG A 54 8.98 1.69 -5.68
C ARG A 54 10.25 2.53 -5.79
N LEU A 55 10.21 3.59 -6.59
CA LEU A 55 11.34 4.48 -6.82
C LEU A 55 11.72 5.27 -5.56
N LEU A 56 10.72 5.76 -4.82
CA LEU A 56 10.93 6.51 -3.57
C LEU A 56 11.15 5.59 -2.36
N GLY A 57 10.59 4.39 -2.37
CA GLY A 57 10.64 3.41 -1.29
C GLY A 57 11.94 2.60 -1.20
N HIS A 58 12.98 3.00 -1.95
CA HIS A 58 14.31 2.43 -1.79
C HIS A 58 14.94 2.92 -0.48
N LEU A 59 14.64 2.24 0.62
CA LEU A 59 15.58 2.12 1.75
C LEU A 59 16.82 1.43 1.20
N ARG A 60 17.88 2.20 0.93
CA ARG A 60 19.17 1.61 0.56
C ARG A 60 19.68 0.83 1.79
N GLU A 61 20.48 -0.21 1.59
CA GLU A 61 20.99 -1.03 2.70
C GLU A 61 21.76 -0.19 3.73
N ASP A 62 22.41 0.89 3.28
CA ASP A 62 23.07 1.89 4.14
C ASP A 62 22.12 2.88 4.84
N SER A 63 20.83 2.89 4.49
CA SER A 63 19.78 3.66 5.20
C SER A 63 19.32 2.97 6.48
N LEU A 64 19.76 1.73 6.72
CA LEU A 64 19.42 0.94 7.91
C LEU A 64 20.65 0.87 8.82
N PRO A 65 20.65 1.52 10.00
CA PRO A 65 21.77 1.44 10.92
C PRO A 65 22.10 -0.03 11.25
N PRO A 66 23.39 -0.43 11.30
CA PRO A 66 23.76 -1.82 11.55
C PRO A 66 23.10 -2.42 12.80
N VAL A 67 22.96 -1.62 13.87
CA VAL A 67 22.27 -2.00 15.11
C VAL A 67 20.80 -2.36 14.87
N ALA A 68 20.08 -1.58 14.05
CA ALA A 68 18.68 -1.86 13.73
C ALA A 68 18.55 -3.13 12.88
N ARG A 69 19.49 -3.35 11.94
CA ARG A 69 19.55 -4.56 11.12
C ARG A 69 19.74 -5.80 11.99
N ASP A 70 20.70 -5.77 12.90
CA ASP A 70 21.01 -6.91 13.78
C ASP A 70 19.86 -7.22 14.73
N ALA A 71 19.21 -6.18 15.29
CA ALA A 71 18.01 -6.33 16.11
C ALA A 71 16.86 -7.00 15.34
N LEU A 72 16.61 -6.59 14.10
CA LEU A 72 15.58 -7.20 13.24
C LEU A 72 15.89 -8.66 12.92
N LEU A 73 17.15 -8.97 12.59
CA LEU A 73 17.58 -10.34 12.30
C LEU A 73 17.45 -11.26 13.52
N HIS A 74 17.76 -10.76 14.72
CA HIS A 74 17.56 -11.50 15.96
C HIS A 74 16.07 -11.80 16.17
N ALA A 75 15.21 -10.78 16.10
CA ALA A 75 13.76 -10.94 16.26
C ALA A 75 13.14 -11.94 15.27
N PHE A 76 13.58 -11.95 14.00
CA PHE A 76 13.08 -12.91 13.01
C PHE A 76 13.55 -14.34 13.26
N ARG A 77 14.77 -14.53 13.78
CA ARG A 77 15.27 -15.86 14.18
C ARG A 77 14.47 -16.43 15.34
N ASP A 78 14.21 -15.61 16.35
CA ASP A 78 13.42 -16.01 17.52
C ASP A 78 11.98 -16.37 17.12
N TRP A 79 11.36 -15.57 16.25
CA TRP A 79 10.03 -15.86 15.72
C TRP A 79 9.98 -17.20 14.97
N LYS A 80 10.98 -17.49 14.14
CA LYS A 80 11.10 -18.77 13.43
C LYS A 80 11.29 -19.96 14.39
N ALA A 81 12.03 -19.77 15.47
CA ALA A 81 12.24 -20.79 16.50
C ALA A 81 10.99 -21.02 17.35
N ALA A 82 10.18 -19.99 17.59
CA ALA A 82 8.95 -20.07 18.38
C ALA A 82 7.74 -20.61 17.60
N THR A 83 7.81 -20.63 16.26
CA THR A 83 6.71 -21.07 15.37
C THR A 83 6.96 -22.46 14.76
N GLY A 84 8.08 -23.11 15.11
CA GLY A 84 8.40 -24.50 14.75
C GLY A 84 8.14 -25.44 15.92
#